data_AF-A0A2D8A5T3-F1
#
_entry.id   AF-A0A2D8A5T3-F1
#
_cell.length_a   1.000
_cell.length_b   1.000
_cell.length_c   1.000
_cell.angle_alpha   90.00
_cell.angle_beta   90.00
_cell.angle_gamma   90.00
#
_symmetry.space_group_name_H-M   'P 1'
#
loop_
_entity.id
_entity.type
_entity.pdbx_description
1 polymer ?
#
loop_
_entity_poly.entity_id
_entity_poly.type
_entity_poly.pdbx_seq_one_letter_code
_entity_poly.pdbx_strand_id
1 'polypeptide(L)'
;MPVSVADPDANIADPYRRLSASQMVTWNACPRLWYYNNILKLRGPLPPQIIRGNAAESCISRVMRDSPSLVPKDAGDILKSPILDDGKPAYEYDELWPSPSIQAINESEWPKDRTSLEEWAMARVDAHFDKCWNDAVREWESLTNRSGESDQADITECRKMVENGIKMHIDQVESCLNNLSSGILESWRKGENRP
;
A
#
# COMPACT_ATOMS: atom_id res chain seq x y z
N MET A 1 7.47 12.52 -1.82
CA MET A 1 6.31 13.13 -2.51
C MET A 1 5.69 14.12 -1.55
N PRO A 2 5.72 15.45 -1.79
CA PRO A 2 4.90 16.36 -0.99
C PRO A 2 3.43 16.00 -1.25
N VAL A 3 2.72 15.64 -0.19
CA VAL A 3 1.29 15.34 -0.26
C VAL A 3 0.57 16.67 -0.41
N SER A 4 0.05 16.98 -1.60
CA SER A 4 -0.86 18.11 -1.76
C SER A 4 -2.24 17.70 -1.25
N VAL A 5 -2.79 18.50 -0.34
CA VAL A 5 -4.19 18.36 0.07
C VAL A 5 -5.04 18.86 -1.10
N ALA A 6 -5.86 17.98 -1.65
CA ALA A 6 -6.82 18.38 -2.68
C ALA A 6 -7.81 19.38 -2.06
N ASP A 7 -7.93 20.56 -2.66
CA ASP A 7 -8.93 21.56 -2.25
C ASP A 7 -10.34 20.96 -2.40
N PRO A 8 -11.09 20.79 -1.29
CA PRO A 8 -12.44 20.23 -1.32
C PRO A 8 -13.39 21.04 -2.21
N ASP A 9 -13.19 22.37 -2.30
CA ASP A 9 -14.03 23.27 -3.09
C ASP A 9 -13.65 23.27 -4.58
N ALA A 10 -12.45 22.80 -4.92
CA ALA A 10 -12.01 22.59 -6.30
C ALA A 10 -12.51 21.26 -6.91
N ASN A 11 -13.27 20.45 -6.15
CA ASN A 11 -13.75 19.16 -6.61
C ASN A 11 -14.92 19.34 -7.61
N ILE A 12 -14.59 19.31 -8.91
CA ILE A 12 -15.54 19.48 -10.03
C ILE A 12 -16.62 18.37 -10.06
N ALA A 13 -16.34 17.21 -9.45
CA ALA A 13 -17.25 16.08 -9.42
C ALA A 13 -18.21 16.14 -8.23
N ASP A 14 -19.52 16.19 -8.54
CA ASP A 14 -20.63 16.07 -7.57
C ASP A 14 -20.34 14.93 -6.57
N PRO A 15 -20.24 15.22 -5.25
CA PRO A 15 -19.94 14.22 -4.22
C PRO A 15 -20.85 13.00 -4.24
N TYR A 16 -22.10 13.17 -4.70
CA TYR A 16 -23.11 12.12 -4.75
C TYR A 16 -23.15 11.36 -6.08
N ARG A 17 -22.38 11.80 -7.10
CA ARG A 17 -22.28 11.15 -8.43
C ARG A 17 -20.91 10.53 -8.70
N ARG A 18 -20.09 10.35 -7.67
CA ARG A 18 -18.76 9.74 -7.81
C ARG A 18 -18.89 8.26 -8.18
N LEU A 19 -18.47 7.93 -9.40
CA LEU A 19 -18.23 6.57 -9.85
C LEU A 19 -16.76 6.24 -9.62
N SER A 20 -16.49 5.33 -8.69
CA SER A 20 -15.15 4.76 -8.55
C SER A 20 -14.78 3.91 -9.78
N ALA A 21 -13.49 3.77 -10.06
CA ALA A 21 -13.01 2.93 -11.17
C ALA A 21 -13.53 1.49 -11.06
N SER A 22 -13.59 0.92 -9.86
CA SER A 22 -14.13 -0.43 -9.62
C SER A 22 -15.64 -0.51 -9.89
N GLN A 23 -16.41 0.54 -9.58
CA GLN A 23 -17.82 0.63 -9.97
C GLN A 23 -18.00 0.69 -11.49
N MET A 24 -17.14 1.44 -12.20
CA MET A 24 -17.18 1.50 -13.66
C MET A 24 -16.89 0.13 -14.28
N VAL A 25 -15.85 -0.56 -13.81
CA VAL A 25 -15.54 -1.95 -14.24
C VAL A 25 -16.72 -2.87 -13.98
N THR A 26 -17.34 -2.78 -12.80
CA THR A 26 -18.54 -3.59 -12.46
C THR A 26 -19.71 -3.27 -13.37
N TRP A 27 -19.95 -1.99 -13.68
CA TRP A 27 -21.02 -1.57 -14.59
C TRP A 27 -20.81 -2.13 -16.00
N ASN A 28 -19.60 -2.02 -16.54
CA ASN A 28 -19.28 -2.53 -17.87
C ASN A 28 -19.37 -4.06 -17.94
N ALA A 29 -18.99 -4.76 -16.88
CA ALA A 29 -19.07 -6.22 -16.83
C ALA A 29 -20.52 -6.72 -16.61
N CYS A 30 -21.26 -6.12 -15.68
CA CYS A 30 -22.63 -6.50 -15.35
C CYS A 30 -23.42 -5.33 -14.70
N PRO A 31 -24.20 -4.57 -15.49
CA PRO A 31 -25.00 -3.46 -14.97
C PRO A 31 -26.00 -3.87 -13.87
N ARG A 32 -26.54 -5.10 -13.94
CA ARG A 32 -27.48 -5.63 -12.93
C ARG A 32 -26.80 -5.83 -11.59
N LEU A 33 -25.60 -6.40 -11.57
CA LEU A 33 -24.81 -6.57 -10.34
C LEU A 33 -24.43 -5.21 -9.75
N TRP A 34 -24.03 -4.26 -10.61
CA TRP A 34 -23.77 -2.89 -10.17
C TRP A 34 -25.00 -2.27 -9.50
N TYR A 35 -26.19 -2.40 -10.08
CA TYR A 35 -27.42 -1.87 -9.53
C TYR A 35 -27.73 -2.49 -8.15
N TYR A 36 -27.59 -3.81 -8.00
CA TYR A 36 -27.79 -4.49 -6.72
C TYR A 36 -26.82 -4.03 -5.63
N ASN A 37 -25.54 -3.90 -5.94
CA ASN A 37 -24.53 -3.51 -4.98
C ASN A 37 -24.61 -2.02 -4.61
N ASN A 38 -24.90 -1.15 -5.58
CA ASN A 38 -24.75 0.30 -5.41
C ASN A 38 -26.06 1.05 -5.16
N ILE A 39 -27.17 0.60 -5.74
CA ILE A 39 -28.50 1.20 -5.54
C ILE A 39 -29.25 0.47 -4.43
N LEU A 40 -29.41 -0.86 -4.54
CA LEU A 40 -30.14 -1.64 -3.52
C LEU A 40 -29.30 -1.99 -2.29
N LYS A 41 -27.98 -1.74 -2.33
CA LYS A 41 -27.02 -2.04 -1.24
C LYS A 41 -27.02 -3.50 -0.79
N LEU A 42 -27.36 -4.42 -1.68
CA LEU A 42 -27.27 -5.85 -1.42
C LEU A 42 -25.78 -6.25 -1.42
N ARG A 43 -25.32 -6.86 -0.33
CA ARG A 43 -23.94 -7.36 -0.22
C ARG A 43 -23.94 -8.87 -0.39
N GLY A 44 -23.21 -9.36 -1.39
CA GLY A 44 -22.99 -10.79 -1.59
C GLY A 44 -22.07 -11.38 -0.53
N PRO A 45 -22.00 -12.72 -0.43
CA PRO A 45 -21.09 -13.40 0.48
C PRO A 45 -19.64 -13.04 0.15
N LEU A 46 -18.85 -12.72 1.18
CA LEU A 46 -17.43 -12.38 1.05
C LEU A 46 -16.57 -13.55 1.55
N PRO A 47 -15.84 -14.24 0.67
CA PRO A 47 -15.10 -15.43 1.06
C PRO A 47 -13.74 -15.07 1.70
N PRO A 48 -13.12 -15.99 2.46
CA PRO A 48 -11.91 -15.70 3.24
C PRO A 48 -10.67 -15.41 2.38
N GLN A 49 -10.66 -15.79 1.09
CA GLN A 49 -9.54 -15.49 0.18
C GLN A 49 -9.27 -13.98 0.00
N ILE A 50 -10.25 -13.13 0.32
CA ILE A 50 -10.07 -11.66 0.35
C ILE A 50 -9.04 -11.23 1.40
N ILE A 51 -8.91 -11.96 2.51
CA ILE A 51 -7.90 -11.70 3.55
C ILE A 51 -6.50 -11.64 2.93
N ARG A 52 -6.19 -12.58 2.04
CA ARG A 52 -4.88 -12.63 1.37
C ARG A 52 -4.62 -11.40 0.52
N GLY A 53 -5.61 -10.95 -0.25
CA GLY A 53 -5.49 -9.75 -1.09
C GLY A 53 -5.23 -8.49 -0.27
N ASN A 54 -6.03 -8.29 0.79
CA ASN A 54 -5.90 -7.12 1.66
C ASN A 54 -4.59 -7.14 2.46
N ALA A 55 -4.22 -8.29 3.04
CA ALA A 55 -2.97 -8.44 3.77
C ALA A 55 -1.75 -8.22 2.87
N ALA A 56 -1.78 -8.78 1.64
CA ALA A 56 -0.68 -8.63 0.69
C ALA A 56 -0.50 -7.19 0.23
N GLU A 57 -1.58 -6.51 -0.15
CA GLU A 57 -1.55 -5.09 -0.53
C GLU A 57 -1.03 -4.24 0.63
N SER A 58 -1.57 -4.43 1.84
CA SER A 58 -1.14 -3.65 3.01
C SER A 58 0.34 -3.84 3.32
N CYS A 59 0.84 -5.07 3.25
CA CYS A 59 2.25 -5.38 3.51
C CYS A 59 3.16 -4.77 2.43
N ILE A 60 2.85 -4.96 1.14
CA ILE A 60 3.62 -4.38 0.03
C ILE A 60 3.64 -2.85 0.17
N SER A 61 2.48 -2.23 0.38
CA SER A 61 2.36 -0.77 0.54
C SER A 61 3.18 -0.23 1.71
N ARG A 62 3.28 -0.97 2.82
CA ARG A 62 4.14 -0.60 3.96
C ARG A 62 5.63 -0.70 3.63
N VAL A 63 6.05 -1.78 2.98
CA VAL A 63 7.46 -1.93 2.55
C VAL A 63 7.84 -0.85 1.55
N MET A 64 6.96 -0.52 0.59
CA MET A 64 7.18 0.54 -0.39
C MET A 64 7.18 1.96 0.21
N ARG A 65 6.56 2.13 1.39
CA ARG A 65 6.61 3.38 2.15
C ARG A 65 7.91 3.52 2.96
N ASP A 66 8.50 2.40 3.37
CA ASP A 66 9.81 2.39 4.01
C ASP A 66 10.90 2.83 3.02
N SER A 67 11.96 3.44 3.53
CA SER A 67 13.12 3.83 2.74
C SER A 67 14.38 3.25 3.36
N PRO A 68 15.27 2.60 2.58
CA PRO A 68 16.52 2.06 3.12
C PRO A 68 17.49 3.14 3.62
N SER A 69 17.29 4.41 3.24
CA SER A 69 18.04 5.54 3.78
C SER A 69 17.54 6.05 5.14
N LEU A 70 16.34 5.63 5.57
CA LEU A 70 15.66 6.13 6.77
C LEU A 70 15.28 5.01 7.76
N VAL A 71 15.04 3.80 7.27
CA VAL A 71 14.54 2.66 8.04
C VAL A 71 15.54 1.50 7.95
N PRO A 72 16.22 1.15 9.06
CA PRO A 72 17.11 0.00 9.11
C PRO A 72 16.36 -1.30 8.82
N LYS A 73 17.05 -2.31 8.30
CA LYS A 73 16.43 -3.60 7.96
C LYS A 73 15.74 -4.26 9.17
N ASP A 74 16.34 -4.13 10.34
CA ASP A 74 15.97 -4.73 11.63
C ASP A 74 15.02 -3.85 12.48
N ALA A 75 14.63 -2.68 11.98
CA ALA A 75 13.69 -1.81 12.67
C ALA A 75 12.28 -2.44 12.76
N GLY A 76 11.49 -2.03 13.74
CA GLY A 76 10.05 -2.34 13.75
C GLY A 76 9.26 -1.55 12.70
N ASP A 77 7.93 -1.56 12.81
CA ASP A 77 7.02 -0.66 12.09
C ASP A 77 7.12 0.76 12.69
N ILE A 78 8.09 1.56 12.24
CA ILE A 78 8.37 2.91 12.78
C ILE A 78 7.64 4.02 12.02
N LEU A 79 7.35 3.84 10.72
CA LEU A 79 6.66 4.83 9.89
C LEU A 79 5.13 4.72 10.01
N LYS A 80 4.59 4.64 11.22
CA LYS A 80 3.14 4.56 11.42
C LYS A 80 2.48 5.89 11.09
N SER A 81 1.40 5.85 10.30
CA SER A 81 0.57 7.03 10.07
C SER A 81 -0.13 7.39 11.39
N PRO A 82 -0.05 8.64 11.85
CA PRO A 82 -0.75 9.05 13.07
C PRO A 82 -2.24 9.17 12.76
N ILE A 83 -3.01 8.18 13.21
CA ILE A 83 -4.47 8.15 13.10
C ILE A 83 -5.05 8.38 14.50
N LEU A 84 -5.92 9.37 14.63
CA LEU A 84 -6.63 9.70 15.87
C LEU A 84 -7.72 8.67 16.16
N ASP A 85 -8.29 8.70 17.37
CA ASP A 85 -9.36 7.79 17.80
C ASP A 85 -10.63 7.90 16.94
N ASP A 86 -10.85 9.03 16.28
CA ASP A 86 -11.96 9.24 15.35
C ASP A 86 -11.70 8.67 13.94
N GLY A 87 -10.55 8.02 13.74
CA GLY A 87 -10.12 7.42 12.48
C GLY A 87 -9.54 8.41 11.47
N LYS A 88 -9.39 9.70 11.82
CA LYS A 88 -8.81 10.70 10.91
C LYS A 88 -7.30 10.79 11.09
N PRO A 89 -6.55 11.09 10.01
CA PRO A 89 -5.14 11.45 10.14
C PRO A 89 -4.97 12.70 11.02
N ALA A 90 -3.91 12.70 11.82
CA ALA A 90 -3.57 13.80 12.72
C ALA A 90 -2.95 14.99 11.97
N TYR A 91 -3.69 15.61 11.06
CA TYR A 91 -3.19 16.70 10.20
C TYR A 91 -2.72 17.93 10.97
N GLU A 92 -3.29 18.19 12.15
CA GLU A 92 -3.01 19.38 12.96
C GLU A 92 -1.86 19.15 13.97
N TYR A 93 -1.31 17.93 14.04
CA TYR A 93 -0.32 17.53 15.03
C TYR A 93 0.97 17.07 14.35
N ASP A 94 1.76 18.03 13.87
CA ASP A 94 3.02 17.78 13.15
C ASP A 94 3.97 16.86 13.92
N GLU A 95 3.98 16.96 15.25
CA GLU A 95 4.81 16.15 16.15
C GLU A 95 4.47 14.66 16.17
N LEU A 96 3.24 14.29 15.77
CA LEU A 96 2.83 12.88 15.68
C LEU A 96 3.29 12.22 14.38
N TRP A 97 3.70 13.00 13.39
CA TRP A 97 4.21 12.46 12.14
C TRP A 97 5.64 11.97 12.33
N PRO A 98 5.96 10.72 12.00
CA PRO A 98 7.29 10.17 12.26
C PRO A 98 8.36 10.76 11.33
N SER A 99 7.99 11.16 10.11
CA SER A 99 8.95 11.54 9.06
C SER A 99 9.87 12.72 9.44
N PRO A 100 9.41 13.83 10.05
CA PRO A 100 10.29 14.94 10.42
C PRO A 100 11.32 14.58 11.52
N SER A 101 11.01 13.60 12.36
CA SER A 101 11.86 13.18 13.48
C SER A 101 12.93 12.14 13.12
N ILE A 102 12.79 11.47 11.96
CA ILE A 102 13.69 10.39 11.56
C ILE A 102 14.96 10.95 10.95
N GLN A 103 16.09 10.56 11.52
CA GLN A 103 17.40 10.86 10.98
C GLN A 103 17.78 9.86 9.89
N ALA A 104 18.50 10.35 8.88
CA ALA A 104 19.03 9.48 7.84
C ALA A 104 20.08 8.52 8.42
N ILE A 105 20.03 7.28 7.95
CA ILE A 105 21.04 6.26 8.24
C ILE A 105 22.31 6.62 7.48
N ASN A 106 23.47 6.23 8.01
CA ASN A 106 24.74 6.42 7.32
C ASN A 106 24.74 5.75 5.94
N GLU A 107 25.22 6.46 4.91
CA GLU A 107 25.34 5.94 3.54
C GLU A 107 26.16 4.65 3.44
N SER A 108 27.06 4.39 4.40
CA SER A 108 27.80 3.13 4.46
C SER A 108 26.90 1.90 4.64
N GLU A 109 25.72 2.08 5.24
CA GLU A 109 24.76 1.01 5.56
C GLU A 109 23.66 0.88 4.50
N TRP A 110 23.60 1.79 3.53
CA TRP A 110 22.60 1.73 2.48
C TRP A 110 22.86 0.51 1.58
N PRO A 111 21.80 -0.17 1.08
CA PRO A 111 21.93 -1.15 0.02
C PRO A 111 22.58 -0.52 -1.22
N LYS A 112 23.63 -1.17 -1.76
CA LYS A 112 24.42 -0.65 -2.88
C LYS A 112 24.19 -1.41 -4.18
N ASP A 113 23.50 -2.52 -4.10
CA ASP A 113 23.23 -3.41 -5.21
C ASP A 113 21.83 -4.03 -5.05
N ARG A 114 21.37 -4.70 -6.11
CA ARG A 114 20.07 -5.36 -6.16
C ARG A 114 19.88 -6.34 -5.00
N THR A 115 20.87 -7.19 -4.75
CA THR A 115 20.78 -8.27 -3.75
C THR A 115 20.61 -7.71 -2.35
N SER A 116 21.44 -6.74 -1.97
CA SER A 116 21.34 -6.06 -0.68
C SER A 116 20.02 -5.29 -0.52
N LEU A 117 19.45 -4.75 -1.61
CA LEU A 117 18.14 -4.08 -1.57
C LEU A 117 17.01 -5.10 -1.38
N GLU A 118 17.08 -6.23 -2.05
CA GLU A 118 16.13 -7.33 -1.87
C GLU A 118 16.20 -7.89 -0.44
N GLU A 119 17.39 -8.14 0.09
CA GLU A 119 17.57 -8.58 1.48
C GLU A 119 16.98 -7.58 2.48
N TRP A 120 17.21 -6.28 2.27
CA TRP A 120 16.59 -5.23 3.08
C TRP A 120 15.06 -5.29 2.98
N ALA A 121 14.52 -5.37 1.77
CA ALA A 121 13.08 -5.38 1.54
C ALA A 121 12.40 -6.62 2.15
N MET A 122 13.03 -7.80 2.08
CA MET A 122 12.52 -9.03 2.71
C MET A 122 12.52 -8.93 4.23
N ALA A 123 13.55 -8.32 4.82
CA ALA A 123 13.54 -8.02 6.26
C ALA A 123 12.41 -7.04 6.64
N ARG A 124 12.07 -6.09 5.76
CA ARG A 124 10.89 -5.23 5.95
C ARG A 124 9.58 -6.02 5.85
N VAL A 125 9.47 -6.98 4.93
CA VAL A 125 8.32 -7.88 4.85
C VAL A 125 8.14 -8.62 6.18
N ASP A 126 9.21 -9.17 6.76
CA ASP A 126 9.17 -9.83 8.07
C ASP A 126 8.67 -8.92 9.18
N ALA A 127 9.08 -7.65 9.19
CA ALA A 127 8.67 -6.68 10.21
C ALA A 127 7.17 -6.32 10.13
N HIS A 128 6.54 -6.43 8.96
CA HIS A 128 5.17 -5.95 8.73
C HIS A 128 4.13 -7.07 8.58
N PHE A 129 4.52 -8.23 8.06
CA PHE A 129 3.59 -9.25 7.54
C PHE A 129 2.56 -9.73 8.57
N ASP A 130 3.01 -10.12 9.76
CA ASP A 130 2.12 -10.67 10.80
C ASP A 130 1.03 -9.67 11.20
N LYS A 131 1.39 -8.39 11.30
CA LYS A 131 0.43 -7.33 11.59
C LYS A 131 -0.57 -7.16 10.45
N CYS A 132 -0.10 -7.09 9.20
CA CYS A 132 -0.98 -6.96 8.04
C CYS A 132 -1.95 -8.12 7.91
N TRP A 133 -1.49 -9.34 8.17
CA TRP A 133 -2.33 -10.53 8.19
C TRP A 133 -3.41 -10.44 9.28
N ASN A 134 -3.00 -10.18 10.53
CA ASN A 134 -3.90 -10.11 11.66
C ASN A 134 -4.94 -8.99 11.52
N ASP A 135 -4.54 -7.83 10.99
CA ASP A 135 -5.45 -6.71 10.71
C ASP A 135 -6.46 -7.09 9.62
N ALA A 136 -6.04 -7.76 8.54
CA ALA A 136 -6.94 -8.21 7.47
C ALA A 136 -7.92 -9.29 7.94
N VAL A 137 -7.47 -10.23 8.78
CA VAL A 137 -8.34 -11.22 9.43
C VAL A 137 -9.38 -10.52 10.30
N ARG A 138 -8.95 -9.62 11.19
CA ARG A 138 -9.85 -8.87 12.08
C ARG A 138 -10.87 -8.05 11.30
N GLU A 139 -10.45 -7.38 10.25
CA GLU A 139 -11.36 -6.61 9.38
C GLU A 139 -12.40 -7.53 8.74
N TRP A 140 -11.98 -8.64 8.15
CA TRP A 140 -12.90 -9.60 7.52
C TRP A 140 -13.86 -10.24 8.53
N GLU A 141 -13.39 -10.58 9.72
CA GLU A 141 -14.18 -11.10 10.84
C GLU A 141 -15.14 -10.05 11.45
N SER A 142 -15.00 -8.77 11.10
CA SER A 142 -15.97 -7.74 11.49
C SER A 142 -17.15 -7.64 10.51
N LEU A 143 -17.01 -8.18 9.28
CA LEU A 143 -18.01 -8.05 8.23
C LEU A 143 -19.19 -9.00 8.45
N THR A 144 -20.40 -8.49 8.26
CA THR A 144 -21.65 -9.26 8.45
C THR A 144 -21.98 -10.18 7.26
N ASN A 145 -21.45 -9.88 6.08
CA ASN A 145 -21.64 -10.66 4.85
C ASN A 145 -20.51 -11.66 4.58
N ARG A 146 -19.62 -11.90 5.56
CA ARG A 146 -18.57 -12.91 5.42
C ARG A 146 -19.17 -14.31 5.28
N SER A 147 -18.47 -15.18 4.57
CA SER A 147 -18.88 -16.56 4.35
C SER A 147 -17.68 -17.48 4.47
N GLY A 148 -17.71 -18.44 5.39
CA GLY A 148 -16.59 -19.33 5.69
C GLY A 148 -15.88 -18.97 7.00
N GLU A 149 -14.66 -19.46 7.16
CA GLU A 149 -13.79 -19.26 8.32
C GLU A 149 -12.43 -18.68 7.90
N SER A 150 -11.77 -17.93 8.79
CA SER A 150 -10.51 -17.24 8.47
C SER A 150 -9.35 -18.21 8.23
N ASP A 151 -9.40 -19.40 8.81
CA ASP A 151 -8.41 -20.48 8.63
C ASP A 151 -8.40 -21.08 7.20
N GLN A 152 -9.45 -20.84 6.42
CA GLN A 152 -9.54 -21.23 5.01
C GLN A 152 -8.70 -20.32 4.10
N ALA A 153 -8.15 -19.21 4.63
CA ALA A 153 -7.19 -18.38 3.93
C ALA A 153 -5.76 -18.88 4.19
N ASP A 154 -5.05 -19.23 3.11
CA ASP A 154 -3.66 -19.69 3.21
C ASP A 154 -2.69 -18.51 3.46
N ILE A 155 -2.17 -18.43 4.68
CA ILE A 155 -1.17 -17.45 5.11
C ILE A 155 0.17 -17.62 4.38
N THR A 156 0.56 -18.85 4.04
CA THR A 156 1.81 -19.16 3.34
C THR A 156 1.73 -18.71 1.90
N GLU A 157 0.59 -18.91 1.24
CA GLU A 157 0.34 -18.36 -0.09
C GLU A 157 0.37 -16.84 -0.06
N CYS A 158 -0.27 -16.21 0.93
CA CYS A 158 -0.23 -14.75 1.09
C CYS A 158 1.20 -14.23 1.26
N ARG A 159 2.03 -14.91 2.06
CA ARG A 159 3.44 -14.54 2.23
C ARG A 159 4.21 -14.59 0.91
N LYS A 160 4.04 -15.67 0.13
CA LYS A 160 4.63 -15.78 -1.22
C LYS A 160 4.14 -14.69 -2.16
N MET A 161 2.87 -14.29 -2.09
CA MET A 161 2.34 -13.18 -2.88
C MET A 161 3.06 -11.87 -2.56
N VAL A 162 3.31 -11.58 -1.28
CA VAL A 162 4.06 -10.39 -0.85
C VAL A 162 5.49 -10.44 -1.35
N GLU A 163 6.22 -11.53 -1.09
CA GLU A 163 7.61 -11.70 -1.51
C GLU A 163 7.76 -11.55 -3.04
N ASN A 164 6.88 -12.18 -3.81
CA ASN A 164 6.88 -12.07 -5.27
C ASN A 164 6.50 -10.66 -5.75
N GLY A 165 5.56 -9.99 -5.08
CA GLY A 165 5.18 -8.61 -5.38
C GLY A 165 6.34 -7.65 -5.20
N ILE A 166 7.09 -7.78 -4.10
CA ILE A 166 8.32 -7.00 -3.86
C ILE A 166 9.37 -7.28 -4.92
N LYS A 167 9.66 -8.56 -5.23
CA LYS A 167 10.62 -8.92 -6.28
C LYS A 167 10.24 -8.34 -7.63
N MET A 168 8.96 -8.44 -8.00
CA MET A 168 8.43 -7.86 -9.24
C MET A 168 8.66 -6.35 -9.31
N HIS A 169 8.48 -5.62 -8.21
CA HIS A 169 8.77 -4.18 -8.19
C HIS A 169 10.27 -3.88 -8.35
N ILE A 170 11.15 -4.64 -7.69
CA ILE A 170 12.60 -4.47 -7.83
C ILE A 170 13.03 -4.81 -9.28
N ASP A 171 12.49 -5.88 -9.88
CA ASP A 171 12.70 -6.23 -11.30
C ASP A 171 12.28 -5.10 -12.24
N GLN A 172 11.11 -4.50 -12.00
CA GLN A 172 10.62 -3.37 -12.80
C GLN A 172 11.54 -2.15 -12.67
N VAL A 173 11.99 -1.81 -11.46
CA VAL A 173 12.90 -0.67 -11.24
C VAL A 173 14.24 -0.91 -11.95
N GLU A 174 14.82 -2.10 -11.82
CA GLU A 174 16.06 -2.46 -12.52
C GLU A 174 15.89 -2.41 -14.05
N SER A 175 14.79 -2.96 -14.56
CA SER A 175 14.46 -2.88 -15.98
C SER A 175 14.33 -1.43 -16.45
N CYS A 176 13.66 -0.57 -15.68
CA CYS A 176 13.55 0.86 -15.98
C CYS A 176 14.92 1.55 -15.99
N LEU A 177 15.77 1.29 -14.99
CA LEU A 177 17.11 1.90 -14.89
C LEU A 177 18.00 1.49 -16.07
N ASN A 178 17.93 0.22 -16.49
CA ASN A 178 18.73 -0.29 -17.61
C ASN A 178 18.28 0.24 -18.98
N ASN A 179 17.02 0.67 -19.11
CA ASN A 179 16.45 1.19 -20.35
C ASN A 179 16.38 2.73 -20.40
N LEU A 180 16.66 3.42 -19.29
CA LEU A 180 16.66 4.88 -19.24
C LEU A 180 17.97 5.45 -19.77
N SER A 181 17.90 6.57 -20.49
CA SER A 181 19.09 7.34 -20.79
C SER A 181 19.58 8.09 -19.55
N SER A 182 20.90 8.27 -19.43
CA SER A 182 21.51 9.02 -18.33
C SER A 182 20.98 10.45 -18.23
N GLY A 183 20.68 11.10 -19.36
CA GLY A 183 20.11 12.45 -19.39
C GLY A 183 18.71 12.53 -18.76
N ILE A 184 17.83 11.56 -19.03
CA ILE A 184 16.48 11.52 -18.43
C ILE A 184 16.58 11.22 -16.93
N LEU A 185 17.50 10.34 -16.52
CA LEU A 185 17.68 9.98 -15.11
C LEU A 185 18.13 11.19 -14.29
N GLU A 186 19.11 11.94 -14.79
CA GLU A 186 19.62 13.14 -14.11
C GLU A 186 18.59 14.27 -14.08
N SER A 187 17.82 14.48 -15.14
CA SER A 187 16.75 15.50 -15.12
C SER A 187 15.63 15.11 -14.14
N TRP A 188 15.28 13.82 -14.06
CA TRP A 188 14.31 13.33 -13.08
C TRP A 188 14.80 13.53 -11.64
N ARG A 189 16.07 13.23 -11.35
CA ARG A 189 16.70 13.45 -10.03
C ARG A 189 16.71 14.92 -9.63
N LYS A 190 16.88 15.83 -10.59
CA LYS A 190 16.76 17.30 -10.38
C LYS A 190 15.31 17.77 -10.23
N GLY A 191 14.33 16.92 -10.52
CA GLY A 191 12.90 17.23 -10.45
C GLY A 191 12.35 17.94 -11.68
N GLU A 192 13.09 17.98 -12.79
CA GLU A 192 12.72 18.72 -14.01
C GLU A 192 11.66 17.99 -14.86
N ASN A 193 11.55 16.66 -14.72
CA ASN A 193 10.61 15.80 -15.46
C ASN A 193 9.74 14.95 -14.51
N ARG A 194 9.16 15.56 -13.46
CA ARG A 194 8.13 14.87 -12.66
C ARG A 194 6.79 14.93 -13.42
N PRO A 195 6.09 13.80 -13.62
CA PRO A 195 4.76 13.78 -14.24
C PRO A 195 3.71 14.55 -13.41
#